data_AF-A0A1S3E8V6-F1
#
_entry.id   AF-A0A1S3E8V6-F1
#
_cell.length_a   1.000
_cell.length_b   1.000
_cell.length_c   1.000
_cell.angle_alpha   90.00
_cell.angle_beta   90.00
_cell.angle_gamma   90.00
#
_symmetry.space_group_name_H-M   'P 1'
#
loop_
_entity.id
_entity.type
_entity.pdbx_description
1 polymer ?
#
loop_
_entity_poly.entity_id
_entity_poly.type
_entity_poly.pdbx_seq_one_letter_code
_entity_poly.pdbx_strand_id
1 'polypeptide(L)'
;MGSIWVTLLFISSIMVVDGGVGIPRTIDGPFKPVTVPLDKSFRGHAVDIPDTDPLVQRTVQGFQPEQISLSLSTSHDSVWVSWITGEFQIGENIEPLDPEKVASIVKYGRFGRSINRQAVGYSLVYSQLYPFEGLQNYTSGIIHHVRLTGLRANTLYQYQCGDPSLSAMSDIHYFRTMPVSGPKSYPSRIAVVGDLGLTYNTTSTVDHMAINHPDLILLVGDASYANMYLTNGTSSDCYSCSFSNTPIHETYQPRWDYWGRYMETLISSVPIMVVEGNHEIEAQAENKTFVAYSSRFAFPSEESGSSSTFYYSFNAGGIHFIMLGAYISYNKSGDQYKWLERDLASVDREVTPWLVATWHPPWYSTYKSHYREAECMRVEMEDLLYTYGVDIVFNGHVHAYERSNRVYNYTLDPCGPVYITVGDGGNREKMAITHADEPGNCPEPSTTPDDFMGGFCAFNFTSGPAAGKFCWDQQPDYSAFRESSFGHGILEVKNETHALWSWHRNQDMYDIAGDAIYIVRQPDKCPPVKTEG
;
A
#
# COMPACT_ATOMS: atom_id res chain seq x y z
N MET A 1 -23.44 -33.41 -32.42
CA MET A 1 -23.94 -33.09 -31.07
C MET A 1 -23.25 -31.82 -30.64
N GLY A 2 -23.98 -30.70 -30.61
CA GLY A 2 -23.43 -29.38 -30.32
C GLY A 2 -23.16 -29.23 -28.82
N SER A 3 -21.96 -28.77 -28.48
CA SER A 3 -21.62 -28.40 -27.11
C SER A 3 -21.90 -26.92 -26.93
N ILE A 4 -22.90 -26.62 -26.11
CA ILE A 4 -23.28 -25.27 -25.70
C ILE A 4 -22.20 -24.77 -24.74
N TRP A 5 -21.51 -23.70 -25.12
CA TRP A 5 -20.67 -22.94 -24.21
C TRP A 5 -21.58 -22.03 -23.37
N VAL A 6 -21.75 -22.36 -22.10
CA VAL A 6 -22.40 -21.47 -21.13
C VAL A 6 -21.36 -20.44 -20.71
N THR A 7 -21.45 -19.23 -21.26
CA THR A 7 -20.75 -18.06 -20.72
C THR A 7 -21.47 -17.66 -19.43
N LEU A 8 -20.96 -18.08 -18.27
CA LEU A 8 -21.39 -17.54 -16.98
C LEU A 8 -20.88 -16.11 -16.86
N LEU A 9 -21.74 -15.15 -17.16
CA LEU A 9 -21.61 -13.76 -16.71
C LEU A 9 -21.89 -13.76 -15.19
N PHE A 10 -20.83 -13.75 -14.38
CA PHE A 10 -20.95 -13.41 -12.97
C PHE A 10 -21.26 -11.91 -12.88
N ILE A 11 -22.55 -11.58 -12.74
CA ILE A 11 -22.98 -10.28 -12.26
C ILE A 11 -22.78 -10.32 -10.75
N SER A 12 -21.63 -9.86 -10.28
CA SER A 12 -21.41 -9.56 -8.86
C SER A 12 -22.30 -8.36 -8.52
N SER A 13 -23.47 -8.64 -7.94
CA SER A 13 -24.33 -7.60 -7.36
C SER A 13 -23.83 -7.29 -5.97
N ILE A 14 -23.20 -6.12 -5.78
CA ILE A 14 -22.87 -5.61 -4.45
C ILE A 14 -24.18 -5.39 -3.68
N MET A 15 -24.34 -6.04 -2.54
CA MET A 15 -25.40 -5.73 -1.58
C MET A 15 -24.85 -4.76 -0.53
N VAL A 16 -25.40 -3.55 -0.49
CA VAL A 16 -25.10 -2.55 0.55
C VAL A 16 -26.07 -2.75 1.72
N VAL A 17 -25.57 -2.65 2.95
CA VAL A 17 -26.32 -2.99 4.18
C VAL A 17 -27.37 -1.94 4.57
N ASP A 18 -27.51 -0.83 3.84
CA ASP A 18 -28.52 0.20 4.13
C ASP A 18 -29.68 0.23 3.12
N GLY A 19 -30.90 0.30 3.64
CA GLY A 19 -32.14 -0.07 2.95
C GLY A 19 -32.46 0.74 1.69
N GLY A 20 -32.46 0.08 0.53
CA GLY A 20 -33.26 0.46 -0.65
C GLY A 20 -32.89 1.75 -1.40
N VAL A 21 -31.88 2.51 -0.97
CA VAL A 21 -31.36 3.69 -1.68
C VAL A 21 -30.09 3.31 -2.45
N GLY A 22 -29.93 3.77 -3.68
CA GLY A 22 -28.74 3.47 -4.50
C GLY A 22 -27.44 3.98 -3.88
N ILE A 23 -26.30 3.45 -4.33
CA ILE A 23 -24.96 3.85 -3.86
C ILE A 23 -24.79 5.38 -4.03
N PRO A 24 -24.42 6.13 -2.95
CA PRO A 24 -24.29 7.58 -3.01
C PRO A 24 -23.18 8.02 -3.97
N ARG A 25 -23.26 9.24 -4.49
CA ARG A 25 -22.22 9.82 -5.35
C ARG A 25 -21.65 11.07 -4.70
N THR A 26 -20.35 11.30 -4.80
CA THR A 26 -19.70 12.52 -4.24
C THR A 26 -20.33 13.85 -4.69
N ILE A 27 -21.01 13.89 -5.86
CA ILE A 27 -21.79 15.07 -6.32
C ILE A 27 -23.05 15.35 -5.48
N ASP A 28 -23.53 14.36 -4.73
CA ASP A 28 -24.66 14.48 -3.80
C ASP A 28 -24.20 14.94 -2.40
N GLY A 29 -22.88 15.01 -2.17
CA GLY A 29 -22.26 15.43 -0.90
C GLY A 29 -22.15 16.96 -0.75
N PRO A 30 -21.60 17.44 0.38
CA PRO A 30 -20.99 16.66 1.46
C PRO A 30 -22.04 15.84 2.24
N PHE A 31 -21.66 14.65 2.67
CA PHE A 31 -22.50 13.77 3.48
C PHE A 31 -22.38 14.14 4.95
N LYS A 32 -23.45 13.91 5.72
CA LYS A 32 -23.38 14.04 7.17
C LYS A 32 -22.41 12.97 7.71
N PRO A 33 -21.55 13.33 8.68
CA PRO A 33 -20.62 12.38 9.26
C PRO A 33 -21.31 11.16 9.87
N VAL A 34 -20.74 9.97 9.61
CA VAL A 34 -21.17 8.69 10.17
C VAL A 34 -20.02 8.07 10.94
N THR A 35 -20.27 7.71 12.20
CA THR A 35 -19.38 6.85 13.00
C THR A 35 -20.11 5.55 13.23
N VAL A 36 -19.55 4.44 12.78
CA VAL A 36 -20.12 3.12 13.06
C VAL A 36 -19.84 2.77 14.53
N PRO A 37 -20.87 2.40 15.31
CA PRO A 37 -20.65 1.97 16.68
C PRO A 37 -19.68 0.79 16.75
N LEU A 38 -18.68 0.91 17.62
CA LEU A 38 -17.73 -0.15 17.88
C LEU A 38 -18.42 -1.47 18.25
N ASP A 39 -18.15 -2.51 17.48
CA ASP A 39 -18.50 -3.87 17.87
C ASP A 39 -17.45 -4.44 18.84
N LYS A 40 -17.88 -4.71 20.08
CA LYS A 40 -17.00 -5.24 21.14
C LYS A 40 -16.83 -6.75 21.08
N SER A 41 -17.63 -7.46 20.29
CA SER A 41 -17.63 -8.92 20.20
C SER A 41 -16.47 -9.47 19.37
N PHE A 42 -15.97 -8.69 18.42
CA PHE A 42 -14.85 -9.06 17.53
C PHE A 42 -13.47 -8.71 18.09
N ARG A 43 -13.39 -8.39 19.39
CA ARG A 43 -12.11 -8.05 20.03
C ARG A 43 -11.37 -9.29 20.52
N GLY A 44 -10.40 -9.71 19.71
CA GLY A 44 -9.18 -10.39 20.14
C GLY A 44 -7.97 -9.56 19.70
N HIS A 45 -6.86 -9.65 20.43
CA HIS A 45 -5.58 -9.20 19.89
C HIS A 45 -5.29 -10.03 18.63
N ALA A 46 -4.90 -9.38 17.54
CA ALA A 46 -4.52 -10.11 16.34
C ALA A 46 -3.25 -10.93 16.66
N VAL A 47 -3.31 -12.23 16.40
CA VAL A 47 -2.24 -13.16 16.76
C VAL A 47 -1.38 -13.39 15.52
N ASP A 48 -0.09 -13.06 15.62
CA ASP A 48 0.88 -13.35 14.57
C ASP A 48 0.91 -14.84 14.22
N ILE A 49 1.00 -15.13 12.92
CA ILE A 49 1.22 -16.49 12.43
C ILE A 49 2.58 -16.99 12.95
N PRO A 50 2.64 -18.14 13.63
CA PRO A 50 3.90 -18.66 14.15
C PRO A 50 4.82 -19.14 13.03
N ASP A 51 6.13 -19.18 13.29
CA ASP A 51 7.16 -19.71 12.37
C ASP A 51 6.98 -21.21 12.04
N THR A 52 6.25 -21.92 12.89
CA THR A 52 5.86 -23.32 12.69
C THR A 52 4.69 -23.52 11.74
N ASP A 53 4.01 -22.45 11.34
CA ASP A 53 2.88 -22.55 10.40
C ASP A 53 3.38 -22.91 8.98
N PRO A 54 2.79 -23.94 8.33
CA PRO A 54 3.17 -24.33 6.97
C PRO A 54 3.07 -23.21 5.93
N LEU A 55 2.24 -22.19 6.15
CA LEU A 55 2.08 -21.04 5.24
C LEU A 55 3.32 -20.16 5.13
N VAL A 56 4.19 -20.17 6.16
CA VAL A 56 5.39 -19.32 6.23
C VAL A 56 6.69 -20.11 6.19
N GLN A 57 6.59 -21.44 6.26
CA GLN A 57 7.73 -22.33 6.15
C GLN A 57 8.27 -22.36 4.73
N ARG A 58 9.58 -22.57 4.63
CA ARG A 58 10.22 -22.77 3.35
C ARG A 58 9.83 -24.13 2.77
N THR A 59 9.27 -24.11 1.57
CA THR A 59 8.82 -25.32 0.86
C THR A 59 9.76 -25.74 -0.29
N VAL A 60 10.68 -24.86 -0.69
CA VAL A 60 11.64 -25.08 -1.79
C VAL A 60 13.02 -25.50 -1.29
N GLN A 61 13.87 -26.06 -2.17
CA GLN A 61 15.20 -26.56 -1.82
C GLN A 61 16.33 -25.81 -2.54
N GLY A 62 17.50 -25.73 -1.89
CA GLY A 62 18.70 -25.13 -2.50
C GLY A 62 18.47 -23.69 -2.93
N PHE A 63 18.69 -23.38 -4.20
CA PHE A 63 18.48 -22.06 -4.81
C PHE A 63 17.20 -21.96 -5.65
N GLN A 64 16.24 -22.87 -5.46
CA GLN A 64 14.93 -22.71 -6.09
C GLN A 64 14.27 -21.39 -5.63
N PRO A 65 13.56 -20.69 -6.53
CA PRO A 65 12.85 -19.45 -6.21
C PRO A 65 11.77 -19.63 -5.13
N GLU A 66 11.66 -18.66 -4.24
CA GLU A 66 10.55 -18.45 -3.32
C GLU A 66 10.21 -16.94 -3.26
N GLN A 67 9.10 -16.60 -2.60
CA GLN A 67 8.67 -15.21 -2.40
C GLN A 67 8.52 -14.46 -3.74
N ILE A 68 8.05 -15.18 -4.77
CA ILE A 68 7.86 -14.64 -6.11
C ILE A 68 6.80 -13.54 -6.07
N SER A 69 7.15 -12.38 -6.59
CA SER A 69 6.29 -11.20 -6.63
C SER A 69 6.39 -10.45 -7.96
N LEU A 70 5.32 -9.74 -8.28
CA LEU A 70 5.20 -8.92 -9.47
C LEU A 70 5.02 -7.46 -9.07
N SER A 71 5.70 -6.55 -9.76
CA SER A 71 5.48 -5.11 -9.64
C SER A 71 5.34 -4.50 -11.03
N LEU A 72 4.55 -3.44 -11.16
CA LEU A 72 4.41 -2.72 -12.42
C LEU A 72 5.68 -1.90 -12.71
N SER A 73 5.93 -1.68 -14.00
CA SER A 73 6.76 -0.55 -14.44
C SER A 73 5.86 0.69 -14.60
N THR A 74 6.31 1.76 -15.25
CA THR A 74 5.47 2.97 -15.47
C THR A 74 4.35 2.79 -16.48
N SER A 75 4.41 1.76 -17.33
CA SER A 75 3.48 1.53 -18.45
C SER A 75 3.14 0.04 -18.59
N HIS A 76 2.02 -0.23 -19.27
CA HIS A 76 1.45 -1.56 -19.47
C HIS A 76 2.37 -2.59 -20.17
N ASP A 77 3.39 -2.12 -20.88
CA ASP A 77 4.28 -2.93 -21.71
C ASP A 77 5.50 -3.45 -20.94
N SER A 78 5.56 -3.18 -19.63
CA SER A 78 6.64 -3.63 -18.76
C SER A 78 6.16 -4.04 -17.37
N VAL A 79 6.73 -5.13 -16.85
CA VAL A 79 6.47 -5.68 -15.51
C VAL A 79 7.79 -6.16 -14.91
N TRP A 80 7.98 -5.97 -13.62
CA TRP A 80 9.06 -6.54 -12.84
C TRP A 80 8.64 -7.87 -12.22
N VAL A 81 9.52 -8.86 -12.31
CA VAL A 81 9.40 -10.14 -11.60
C VAL A 81 10.54 -10.19 -10.59
N SER A 82 10.20 -10.41 -9.33
CA SER A 82 11.15 -10.50 -8.23
C SER A 82 10.99 -11.82 -7.50
N TRP A 83 12.07 -12.35 -6.93
CA TRP A 83 12.06 -13.56 -6.11
C TRP A 83 13.32 -13.63 -5.25
N ILE A 84 13.34 -14.57 -4.30
CA ILE A 84 14.50 -14.86 -3.45
C ILE A 84 14.99 -16.29 -3.71
N THR A 85 16.29 -16.51 -3.64
CA THR A 85 16.91 -17.85 -3.68
C THR A 85 17.87 -18.05 -2.50
N GLY A 86 17.89 -19.27 -1.97
CA GLY A 86 18.65 -19.58 -0.76
C GLY A 86 17.94 -19.13 0.52
N GLU A 87 18.29 -19.76 1.65
CA GLU A 87 17.73 -19.40 2.96
C GLU A 87 18.42 -18.15 3.50
N PHE A 88 17.68 -17.33 4.23
CA PHE A 88 18.25 -16.29 5.09
C PHE A 88 19.11 -16.90 6.21
N GLN A 89 19.92 -16.07 6.84
CA GLN A 89 20.69 -16.45 8.04
C GLN A 89 20.39 -15.45 9.15
N ILE A 90 20.25 -15.96 10.38
CA ILE A 90 20.07 -15.15 11.59
C ILE A 90 20.97 -15.69 12.71
N GLY A 91 21.61 -14.78 13.44
CA GLY A 91 22.51 -15.11 14.55
C GLY A 91 23.74 -14.22 14.60
N GLU A 92 24.74 -14.60 15.39
CA GLU A 92 25.98 -13.83 15.56
C GLU A 92 26.94 -13.99 14.37
N ASN A 93 27.00 -15.19 13.78
CA ASN A 93 27.95 -15.55 12.71
C ASN A 93 27.24 -15.72 11.36
N ILE A 94 26.78 -14.60 10.80
CA ILE A 94 26.17 -14.58 9.45
C ILE A 94 27.24 -14.38 8.38
N GLU A 95 27.08 -15.03 7.23
CA GLU A 95 27.92 -14.85 6.05
C GLU A 95 27.03 -14.48 4.86
N PRO A 96 26.96 -13.19 4.46
CA PRO A 96 26.15 -12.76 3.32
C PRO A 96 26.45 -13.58 2.07
N LEU A 97 25.41 -14.07 1.42
CA LEU A 97 25.55 -14.83 0.17
C LEU A 97 26.13 -13.93 -0.93
N ASP A 98 26.89 -14.53 -1.84
CA ASP A 98 27.41 -13.84 -3.03
C ASP A 98 26.31 -13.82 -4.11
N PRO A 99 25.71 -12.64 -4.41
CA PRO A 99 24.59 -12.56 -5.34
C PRO A 99 24.97 -12.92 -6.79
N GLU A 100 26.25 -12.90 -7.15
CA GLU A 100 26.71 -13.25 -8.51
C GLU A 100 26.70 -14.77 -8.78
N LYS A 101 26.52 -15.60 -7.74
CA LYS A 101 26.53 -17.07 -7.88
C LYS A 101 25.25 -17.67 -8.44
N VAL A 102 24.15 -16.92 -8.47
CA VAL A 102 22.85 -17.38 -8.97
C VAL A 102 22.31 -16.38 -9.97
N ALA A 103 22.03 -16.83 -11.20
CA ALA A 103 21.57 -15.96 -12.27
C ALA A 103 20.11 -15.50 -12.09
N SER A 104 19.85 -14.22 -12.39
CA SER A 104 18.49 -13.64 -12.40
C SER A 104 17.85 -13.77 -13.79
N ILE A 105 17.23 -14.91 -14.11
CA ILE A 105 16.64 -15.16 -15.44
C ILE A 105 15.13 -15.36 -15.34
N VAL A 106 14.37 -14.71 -16.22
CA VAL A 106 12.95 -14.98 -16.45
C VAL A 106 12.74 -15.46 -17.87
N LYS A 107 12.09 -16.61 -18.01
CA LYS A 107 11.58 -17.13 -19.29
C LYS A 107 10.09 -16.88 -19.34
N TYR A 108 9.59 -16.24 -20.40
CA TYR A 108 8.19 -15.86 -20.50
C TYR A 108 7.62 -15.98 -21.92
N GLY A 109 6.29 -16.05 -22.00
CA GLY A 109 5.55 -16.13 -23.26
C GLY A 109 4.09 -15.76 -23.05
N ARG A 110 3.37 -15.45 -24.13
CA ARG A 110 1.93 -15.27 -24.06
C ARG A 110 1.27 -16.62 -23.75
N PHE A 111 0.22 -16.61 -22.93
CA PHE A 111 -0.54 -17.81 -22.62
C PHE A 111 -0.99 -18.54 -23.89
N GLY A 112 -0.88 -19.87 -23.88
CA GLY A 112 -1.18 -20.73 -25.03
C GLY A 112 -0.13 -20.69 -26.14
N ARG A 113 1.03 -20.06 -25.91
CA ARG A 113 2.20 -20.12 -26.79
C ARG A 113 3.41 -20.66 -26.03
N SER A 114 4.43 -21.09 -26.77
CA SER A 114 5.71 -21.51 -26.20
C SER A 114 6.39 -20.36 -25.44
N ILE A 115 6.96 -20.66 -24.28
CA ILE A 115 7.85 -19.76 -23.51
C ILE A 115 9.17 -19.61 -24.27
N ASN A 116 9.25 -18.61 -25.15
CA ASN A 116 10.39 -18.40 -26.05
C ASN A 116 11.09 -17.05 -25.88
N ARG A 117 10.61 -16.19 -24.97
CA ARG A 117 11.29 -14.95 -24.60
C ARG A 117 12.05 -15.17 -23.30
N GLN A 118 13.15 -14.44 -23.15
CA GLN A 118 13.99 -14.44 -21.96
C GLN A 118 14.35 -13.00 -21.62
N ALA A 119 14.40 -12.70 -20.33
CA ALA A 119 14.98 -11.48 -19.76
C ALA A 119 15.99 -11.86 -18.68
N VAL A 120 16.98 -11.01 -18.50
CA VAL A 120 18.02 -11.12 -17.47
C VAL A 120 17.96 -9.83 -16.66
N GLY A 121 18.05 -9.96 -15.34
CA GLY A 121 18.10 -8.82 -14.43
C GLY A 121 19.32 -8.87 -13.53
N TYR A 122 19.18 -8.33 -12.33
CA TYR A 122 20.25 -8.28 -11.33
C TYR A 122 19.84 -9.00 -10.05
N SER A 123 20.81 -9.17 -9.15
CA SER A 123 20.63 -9.76 -7.84
C SER A 123 21.37 -8.96 -6.78
N LEU A 124 20.91 -9.05 -5.54
CA LEU A 124 21.53 -8.41 -4.38
C LEU A 124 21.25 -9.23 -3.11
N VAL A 125 21.92 -8.87 -2.03
CA VAL A 125 21.63 -9.32 -0.67
C VAL A 125 21.59 -8.09 0.23
N TYR A 126 20.84 -8.17 1.32
CA TYR A 126 20.94 -7.18 2.38
C TYR A 126 21.20 -7.83 3.74
N SER A 127 21.64 -7.00 4.67
CA SER A 127 21.83 -7.40 6.06
C SER A 127 21.14 -6.41 7.00
N GLN A 128 20.72 -6.92 8.15
CA GLN A 128 20.29 -6.13 9.29
C GLN A 128 21.29 -6.35 10.42
N LEU A 129 22.08 -5.33 10.71
CA LEU A 129 23.23 -5.43 11.59
C LEU A 129 23.06 -4.56 12.84
N TYR A 130 23.32 -5.14 14.01
CA TYR A 130 23.21 -4.47 15.30
C TYR A 130 24.54 -4.51 16.05
N PRO A 131 25.22 -3.36 16.27
CA PRO A 131 26.53 -3.31 16.93
C PRO A 131 26.40 -3.32 18.46
N PHE A 132 25.51 -4.16 18.99
CA PHE A 132 25.19 -4.25 20.42
C PHE A 132 25.32 -5.70 20.90
N GLU A 133 25.98 -5.91 22.04
CA GLU A 133 26.12 -7.24 22.63
C GLU A 133 24.75 -7.86 22.94
N GLY A 134 24.55 -9.12 22.53
CA GLY A 134 23.32 -9.87 22.75
C GLY A 134 22.25 -9.72 21.67
N LEU A 135 22.41 -8.79 20.71
CA LEU A 135 21.52 -8.68 19.55
C LEU A 135 21.99 -9.60 18.42
N GLN A 136 21.05 -10.23 17.72
CA GLN A 136 21.35 -11.10 16.57
C GLN A 136 21.34 -10.31 15.27
N ASN A 137 22.25 -10.65 14.37
CA ASN A 137 22.29 -10.09 13.02
C ASN A 137 21.49 -10.97 12.04
N TYR A 138 21.11 -10.39 10.91
CA TYR A 138 20.44 -11.09 9.81
C TYR A 138 21.11 -10.78 8.47
N THR A 139 21.13 -11.75 7.56
CA THR A 139 21.36 -11.51 6.13
C THR A 139 20.39 -12.33 5.29
N SER A 140 19.92 -11.74 4.20
CA SER A 140 18.88 -12.33 3.35
C SER A 140 19.40 -13.49 2.50
N GLY A 141 18.46 -14.24 1.91
CA GLY A 141 18.75 -14.96 0.66
C GLY A 141 19.15 -13.98 -0.46
N ILE A 142 19.51 -14.52 -1.62
CA ILE A 142 19.81 -13.70 -2.81
C ILE A 142 18.48 -13.21 -3.38
N ILE A 143 18.27 -11.90 -3.42
CA ILE A 143 17.08 -11.25 -3.98
C ILE A 143 17.35 -10.94 -5.45
N HIS A 144 16.39 -11.21 -6.31
CA HIS A 144 16.50 -11.04 -7.76
C HIS A 144 15.41 -10.09 -8.27
N HIS A 145 15.75 -9.22 -9.21
CA HIS A 145 14.79 -8.37 -9.91
C HIS A 145 15.03 -8.43 -11.42
N VAL A 146 13.99 -8.78 -12.18
CA VAL A 146 14.04 -8.88 -13.65
C VAL A 146 12.90 -8.11 -14.28
N ARG A 147 13.26 -7.12 -15.11
CA ARG A 147 12.29 -6.33 -15.88
C ARG A 147 11.96 -6.99 -17.21
N LEU A 148 10.68 -7.28 -17.44
CA LEU A 148 10.15 -7.75 -18.71
C LEU A 148 9.65 -6.56 -19.51
N THR A 149 10.00 -6.46 -20.80
CA THR A 149 9.64 -5.31 -21.66
C THR A 149 9.03 -5.74 -23.01
N GLY A 150 8.35 -4.80 -23.66
CA GLY A 150 7.66 -5.05 -24.93
C GLY A 150 6.52 -6.07 -24.76
N LEU A 151 5.79 -5.96 -23.65
CA LEU A 151 4.59 -6.74 -23.39
C LEU A 151 3.37 -6.11 -24.07
N ARG A 152 2.38 -6.93 -24.42
CA ARG A 152 1.10 -6.43 -24.94
C ARG A 152 0.19 -6.09 -23.78
N ALA A 153 -0.55 -4.98 -23.88
CA ALA A 153 -1.57 -4.61 -22.89
C ALA A 153 -2.65 -5.70 -22.75
N ASN A 154 -3.28 -5.78 -21.56
CA ASN A 154 -4.39 -6.68 -21.24
C ASN A 154 -4.20 -8.12 -21.78
N THR A 155 -2.99 -8.66 -21.61
CA THR A 155 -2.60 -9.96 -22.17
C THR A 155 -2.13 -10.86 -21.04
N LEU A 156 -2.64 -12.09 -21.02
CA LEU A 156 -2.18 -13.13 -20.10
C LEU A 156 -0.81 -13.67 -20.57
N TYR A 157 0.18 -13.59 -19.70
CA TYR A 157 1.51 -14.16 -19.87
C TYR A 157 1.70 -15.33 -18.91
N GLN A 158 2.54 -16.27 -19.32
CA GLN A 158 3.06 -17.35 -18.48
C GLN A 158 4.58 -17.16 -18.35
N TYR A 159 5.13 -17.42 -17.16
CA TYR A 159 6.55 -17.20 -16.88
C TYR A 159 7.12 -18.22 -15.89
N GLN A 160 8.43 -18.38 -15.94
CA GLN A 160 9.25 -19.06 -14.92
C GLN A 160 10.44 -18.16 -14.61
N CYS A 161 10.83 -18.09 -13.34
CA CYS A 161 12.01 -17.35 -12.87
C CYS A 161 13.04 -18.30 -12.26
N GLY A 162 14.28 -17.83 -12.08
CA GLY A 162 15.36 -18.56 -11.42
C GLY A 162 16.61 -18.74 -12.29
N ASP A 163 17.40 -19.77 -11.99
CA ASP A 163 18.65 -20.08 -12.68
C ASP A 163 18.56 -21.41 -13.45
N PRO A 164 18.50 -21.37 -14.79
CA PRO A 164 18.41 -22.57 -15.62
C PRO A 164 19.70 -23.43 -15.60
N SER A 165 20.82 -22.91 -15.07
CA SER A 165 22.08 -23.66 -14.94
C SER A 165 22.14 -24.51 -13.66
N LEU A 166 21.30 -24.22 -12.65
CA LEU A 166 21.34 -24.85 -11.32
C LEU A 166 20.16 -25.78 -11.02
N SER A 167 19.37 -26.19 -12.02
CA SER A 167 18.08 -26.87 -11.80
C SER A 167 17.17 -26.12 -10.81
N ALA A 168 17.25 -24.78 -10.86
CA ALA A 168 16.64 -23.87 -9.90
C ALA A 168 15.69 -22.90 -10.60
N MET A 169 14.78 -23.46 -11.42
CA MET A 169 13.68 -22.70 -12.03
C MET A 169 12.41 -22.91 -11.21
N SER A 170 11.58 -21.88 -11.11
CA SER A 170 10.24 -21.96 -10.54
C SER A 170 9.31 -22.86 -11.37
N ASP A 171 8.16 -23.19 -10.79
CA ASP A 171 7.00 -23.64 -11.56
C ASP A 171 6.50 -22.53 -12.51
N ILE A 172 5.55 -22.85 -13.40
CA ILE A 172 4.95 -21.87 -14.30
C ILE A 172 3.92 -21.04 -13.53
N HIS A 173 4.15 -19.72 -13.48
CA HIS A 173 3.21 -18.73 -12.96
C HIS A 173 2.58 -17.94 -14.12
N TYR A 174 1.51 -17.18 -13.82
CA TYR A 174 0.76 -16.42 -14.81
C TYR A 174 0.45 -15.03 -14.31
N PHE A 175 0.49 -14.04 -15.20
CA PHE A 175 0.05 -12.68 -14.88
C PHE A 175 -0.61 -12.02 -16.08
N ARG A 176 -1.46 -11.04 -15.82
CA ARG A 176 -2.07 -10.20 -16.85
C ARG A 176 -1.48 -8.81 -16.79
N THR A 177 -1.01 -8.30 -17.92
CA THR A 177 -0.55 -6.92 -18.03
C THR A 177 -1.70 -5.92 -17.88
N MET A 178 -1.38 -4.74 -17.35
CA MET A 178 -2.32 -3.63 -17.28
C MET A 178 -2.89 -3.27 -18.67
N PRO A 179 -4.07 -2.65 -18.73
CA PRO A 179 -4.60 -2.12 -19.98
C PRO A 179 -3.83 -0.86 -20.42
N VAL A 180 -3.92 -0.53 -21.70
CA VAL A 180 -3.24 0.66 -22.25
C VAL A 180 -3.82 1.94 -21.65
N SER A 181 -2.99 2.97 -21.49
CA SER A 181 -3.47 4.27 -21.04
C SER A 181 -4.49 4.86 -22.00
N GLY A 182 -5.62 5.29 -21.45
CA GLY A 182 -6.70 5.91 -22.20
C GLY A 182 -7.95 6.09 -21.35
N PRO A 183 -8.83 7.05 -21.69
CA PRO A 183 -9.95 7.49 -20.86
C PRO A 183 -11.11 6.48 -20.74
N LYS A 184 -10.98 5.33 -21.39
CA LYS A 184 -11.99 4.24 -21.42
C LYS A 184 -11.38 2.87 -21.14
N SER A 185 -10.18 2.84 -20.60
CA SER A 185 -9.34 1.65 -20.49
C SER A 185 -8.82 1.58 -19.07
N TYR A 186 -9.38 0.70 -18.25
CA TYR A 186 -9.12 0.64 -16.81
C TYR A 186 -8.93 -0.81 -16.35
N PRO A 187 -8.06 -1.07 -15.35
CA PRO A 187 -8.13 -2.34 -14.64
C PRO A 187 -9.53 -2.49 -14.03
N SER A 188 -10.01 -3.73 -13.95
CA SER A 188 -11.37 -4.01 -13.49
C SER A 188 -11.52 -3.69 -12.01
N ARG A 189 -10.52 -4.11 -11.22
CA ARG A 189 -10.47 -3.94 -9.76
C ARG A 189 -9.05 -3.67 -9.30
N ILE A 190 -8.90 -2.65 -8.46
CA ILE A 190 -7.65 -2.35 -7.77
C ILE A 190 -7.92 -2.52 -6.29
N ALA A 191 -7.20 -3.45 -5.65
CA ALA A 191 -7.25 -3.59 -4.20
C ALA A 191 -6.33 -2.57 -3.53
N VAL A 192 -6.78 -2.02 -2.41
CA VAL A 192 -6.00 -1.08 -1.59
C VAL A 192 -6.03 -1.57 -0.15
N VAL A 193 -4.86 -1.70 0.47
CA VAL A 193 -4.69 -2.14 1.85
C VAL A 193 -3.42 -1.52 2.43
N GLY A 194 -3.40 -1.19 3.70
CA GLY A 194 -2.20 -0.81 4.45
C GLY A 194 -2.05 -1.69 5.68
N ASP A 195 -0.88 -1.65 6.32
CA ASP A 195 -0.75 -2.05 7.73
C ASP A 195 -1.13 -3.52 7.96
N LEU A 196 -0.67 -4.38 7.04
CA LEU A 196 -1.06 -5.79 6.97
C LEU A 196 -0.53 -6.57 8.18
N GLY A 197 0.77 -6.46 8.47
CA GLY A 197 1.45 -7.40 9.35
C GLY A 197 1.34 -8.84 8.86
N LEU A 198 1.40 -9.81 9.77
CA LEU A 198 1.24 -11.22 9.43
C LEU A 198 0.57 -12.00 10.57
N THR A 199 -0.72 -11.73 10.75
CA THR A 199 -1.60 -12.35 11.75
C THR A 199 -2.70 -13.17 11.08
N TYR A 200 -3.48 -13.91 11.86
CA TYR A 200 -4.71 -14.55 11.35
C TYR A 200 -5.76 -13.54 10.85
N ASN A 201 -5.73 -12.29 11.32
CA ASN A 201 -6.60 -11.23 10.80
C ASN A 201 -6.10 -10.79 9.41
N THR A 202 -4.78 -10.69 9.23
CA THR A 202 -4.15 -10.48 7.92
C THR A 202 -4.57 -11.56 6.93
N THR A 203 -4.65 -12.84 7.36
CA THR A 203 -5.10 -13.90 6.44
C THR A 203 -6.53 -13.69 5.97
N SER A 204 -7.42 -13.28 6.88
CA SER A 204 -8.80 -12.91 6.53
C SER A 204 -8.83 -11.76 5.52
N THR A 205 -8.06 -10.70 5.75
CA THR A 205 -7.96 -9.54 4.83
C THR A 205 -7.50 -9.97 3.44
N VAL A 206 -6.44 -10.78 3.37
CA VAL A 206 -5.86 -11.23 2.10
C VAL A 206 -6.76 -12.22 1.38
N ASP A 207 -7.45 -13.11 2.08
CA ASP A 207 -8.46 -14.01 1.50
C ASP A 207 -9.65 -13.21 0.92
N HIS A 208 -10.14 -12.22 1.67
CA HIS A 208 -11.18 -11.29 1.20
C HIS A 208 -10.75 -10.53 -0.05
N MET A 209 -9.51 -10.03 -0.06
CA MET A 209 -8.92 -9.37 -1.21
C MET A 209 -8.80 -10.31 -2.41
N ALA A 210 -8.29 -11.54 -2.22
CA ALA A 210 -8.07 -12.50 -3.29
C ALA A 210 -9.38 -12.96 -3.97
N ILE A 211 -10.44 -13.19 -3.20
CA ILE A 211 -11.78 -13.54 -3.71
C ILE A 211 -12.40 -12.40 -4.52
N ASN A 212 -12.01 -11.15 -4.25
CA ASN A 212 -12.42 -10.00 -5.06
C ASN A 212 -11.67 -9.91 -6.41
N HIS A 213 -10.73 -10.81 -6.71
CA HIS A 213 -10.04 -10.92 -7.99
C HIS A 213 -9.45 -9.57 -8.49
N PRO A 214 -8.55 -8.93 -7.71
CA PRO A 214 -7.91 -7.69 -8.12
C PRO A 214 -6.99 -7.91 -9.33
N ASP A 215 -6.94 -6.92 -10.22
CA ASP A 215 -5.94 -6.83 -11.29
C ASP A 215 -4.63 -6.19 -10.78
N LEU A 216 -4.69 -5.42 -9.70
CA LEU A 216 -3.60 -4.67 -9.09
C LEU A 216 -3.83 -4.53 -7.58
N ILE A 217 -2.75 -4.56 -6.79
CA ILE A 217 -2.77 -4.30 -5.35
C ILE A 217 -1.91 -3.07 -5.04
N LEU A 218 -2.44 -2.13 -4.27
CA LEU A 218 -1.68 -1.06 -3.63
C LEU A 218 -1.51 -1.41 -2.15
N LEU A 219 -0.26 -1.52 -1.70
CA LEU A 219 0.10 -1.69 -0.29
C LEU A 219 0.61 -0.36 0.26
N VAL A 220 -0.17 0.23 1.17
CA VAL A 220 0.03 1.59 1.68
C VAL A 220 0.87 1.58 2.96
N GLY A 221 2.10 1.07 2.87
CA GLY A 221 3.06 1.00 3.98
C GLY A 221 2.73 -0.06 5.05
N ASP A 222 3.68 -0.23 5.96
CA ASP A 222 3.64 -1.13 7.11
C ASP A 222 3.32 -2.57 6.71
N ALA A 223 4.26 -3.20 6.02
CA ALA A 223 4.04 -4.51 5.41
C ALA A 223 4.14 -5.64 6.44
N SER A 224 5.32 -5.84 7.06
CA SER A 224 5.63 -7.07 7.80
C SER A 224 5.56 -6.96 9.32
N TYR A 225 5.69 -5.74 9.86
CA TYR A 225 5.84 -5.47 11.29
C TYR A 225 7.01 -6.25 11.93
N ALA A 226 8.10 -6.48 11.18
CA ALA A 226 9.32 -7.12 11.71
C ALA A 226 9.93 -6.37 12.90
N ASN A 227 9.71 -5.06 12.98
CA ASN A 227 10.10 -4.18 14.09
C ASN A 227 9.22 -4.31 15.35
N MET A 228 8.23 -5.21 15.37
CA MET A 228 7.48 -5.54 16.61
C MET A 228 8.11 -6.67 17.41
N TYR A 229 9.31 -7.07 16.99
CA TYR A 229 10.07 -8.17 17.54
C TYR A 229 11.48 -7.71 17.94
N LEU A 230 11.98 -8.27 19.02
CA LEU A 230 13.41 -8.29 19.32
C LEU A 230 14.13 -9.20 18.32
N THR A 231 15.43 -9.00 18.15
CA THR A 231 16.29 -9.81 17.27
C THR A 231 16.28 -11.31 17.61
N ASN A 232 15.89 -11.67 18.84
CA ASN A 232 15.76 -13.06 19.28
C ASN A 232 14.38 -13.70 19.00
N GLY A 233 13.47 -12.99 18.35
CA GLY A 233 12.11 -13.47 18.02
C GLY A 233 11.05 -13.22 19.09
N THR A 234 11.38 -12.59 20.21
CA THR A 234 10.37 -12.17 21.22
C THR A 234 9.59 -10.98 20.70
N SER A 235 8.27 -10.98 20.82
CA SER A 235 7.41 -9.92 20.25
C SER A 235 6.50 -9.24 21.26
N SER A 236 5.96 -8.08 20.87
CA SER A 236 4.95 -7.34 21.63
C SER A 236 3.96 -6.64 20.70
N ASP A 237 2.74 -6.39 21.18
CA ASP A 237 1.71 -5.61 20.48
C ASP A 237 1.95 -4.10 20.55
N CYS A 238 2.97 -3.68 21.31
CA CYS A 238 3.41 -2.30 21.39
C CYS A 238 4.90 -2.28 21.78
N TYR A 239 5.77 -2.04 20.79
CA TYR A 239 7.22 -2.08 21.00
C TYR A 239 7.64 -1.08 22.09
N SER A 240 7.17 0.18 21.98
CA SER A 240 7.49 1.24 22.96
C SER A 240 6.96 0.95 24.37
N CYS A 241 5.90 0.15 24.51
CA CYS A 241 5.34 -0.23 25.81
C CYS A 241 6.15 -1.34 26.49
N SER A 242 6.79 -2.24 25.73
CA SER A 242 7.41 -3.46 26.26
C SER A 242 8.94 -3.43 26.22
N PHE A 243 9.51 -2.72 25.24
CA PHE A 243 10.92 -2.78 24.88
C PHE A 243 11.59 -1.41 24.90
N SER A 244 11.05 -0.45 25.68
CA SER A 244 11.58 0.92 25.79
C SER A 244 13.05 1.03 26.23
N ASN A 245 13.62 -0.06 26.76
CA ASN A 245 14.99 -0.12 27.29
C ASN A 245 15.98 -0.82 26.34
N THR A 246 15.57 -1.21 25.13
CA THR A 246 16.49 -1.77 24.13
C THR A 246 17.43 -0.68 23.62
N PRO A 247 18.68 -1.02 23.24
CA PRO A 247 19.66 -0.02 22.79
C PRO A 247 19.28 0.66 21.45
N ILE A 248 18.38 0.03 20.71
CA ILE A 248 17.79 0.50 19.45
C ILE A 248 16.41 -0.14 19.30
N HIS A 249 15.57 0.38 18.40
CA HIS A 249 14.35 -0.31 17.97
C HIS A 249 14.74 -1.52 17.11
N GLU A 250 14.70 -2.70 17.69
CA GLU A 250 15.11 -3.97 17.09
C GLU A 250 14.13 -4.45 16.01
N THR A 251 14.57 -5.41 15.21
CA THR A 251 13.70 -6.11 14.25
C THR A 251 14.02 -7.60 14.22
N TYR A 252 13.01 -8.43 13.92
CA TYR A 252 13.17 -9.84 13.57
C TYR A 252 12.88 -10.03 12.08
N GLN A 253 13.92 -9.82 11.28
CA GLN A 253 13.85 -9.85 9.81
C GLN A 253 13.23 -11.11 9.19
N PRO A 254 13.29 -12.32 9.79
CA PRO A 254 12.57 -13.47 9.24
C PRO A 254 11.05 -13.25 9.06
N ARG A 255 10.43 -12.28 9.77
CA ARG A 255 9.03 -11.89 9.52
C ARG A 255 8.81 -11.40 8.08
N TRP A 256 9.78 -10.74 7.46
CA TRP A 256 9.71 -10.37 6.05
C TRP A 256 9.70 -11.60 5.13
N ASP A 257 10.52 -12.61 5.43
CA ASP A 257 10.57 -13.85 4.65
C ASP A 257 9.27 -14.64 4.79
N TYR A 258 8.72 -14.70 6.01
CA TYR A 258 7.42 -15.30 6.30
C TYR A 258 6.30 -14.60 5.55
N TRP A 259 6.30 -13.26 5.57
CA TRP A 259 5.33 -12.43 4.86
C TRP A 259 5.41 -12.65 3.35
N GLY A 260 6.62 -12.68 2.79
CA GLY A 260 6.84 -12.92 1.36
C GLY A 260 6.35 -14.31 0.92
N ARG A 261 6.61 -15.35 1.72
CA ARG A 261 6.16 -16.73 1.45
C ARG A 261 4.65 -16.84 1.49
N TYR A 262 4.03 -16.22 2.49
CA TYR A 262 2.58 -16.18 2.62
C TYR A 262 1.93 -15.48 1.42
N MET A 263 2.43 -14.29 1.07
CA MET A 263 1.86 -13.45 0.01
C MET A 263 2.10 -13.98 -1.41
N GLU A 264 3.14 -14.81 -1.64
CA GLU A 264 3.52 -15.37 -2.95
C GLU A 264 2.32 -15.99 -3.70
N THR A 265 1.40 -16.63 -2.98
CA THR A 265 0.18 -17.23 -3.54
C THR A 265 -0.68 -16.24 -4.33
N LEU A 266 -0.68 -14.97 -3.93
CA LEU A 266 -1.40 -13.89 -4.60
C LEU A 266 -0.47 -13.07 -5.51
N ILE A 267 0.66 -12.61 -4.97
CA ILE A 267 1.48 -11.59 -5.65
C ILE A 267 2.41 -12.15 -6.74
N SER A 268 2.53 -13.48 -6.84
CA SER A 268 3.15 -14.11 -8.03
C SER A 268 2.25 -14.03 -9.27
N SER A 269 0.97 -13.65 -9.11
CA SER A 269 0.00 -13.55 -10.21
C SER A 269 -0.66 -12.18 -10.36
N VAL A 270 -0.72 -11.40 -9.28
CA VAL A 270 -1.27 -10.05 -9.25
C VAL A 270 -0.16 -9.05 -8.90
N PRO A 271 0.12 -8.03 -9.74
CA PRO A 271 1.10 -7.00 -9.41
C PRO A 271 0.74 -6.25 -8.12
N ILE A 272 1.75 -6.04 -7.27
CA ILE A 272 1.68 -5.24 -6.04
C ILE A 272 2.61 -4.03 -6.15
N MET A 273 2.09 -2.86 -5.78
CA MET A 273 2.84 -1.60 -5.69
C MET A 273 2.86 -1.16 -4.23
N VAL A 274 4.06 -0.96 -3.69
CA VAL A 274 4.28 -0.71 -2.26
C VAL A 274 4.89 0.67 -2.07
N VAL A 275 4.38 1.44 -1.11
CA VAL A 275 5.06 2.64 -0.59
C VAL A 275 5.46 2.35 0.86
N GLU A 276 6.53 2.96 1.36
CA GLU A 276 7.00 2.73 2.73
C GLU A 276 6.06 3.32 3.79
N GLY A 277 5.97 2.63 4.93
CA GLY A 277 5.42 3.14 6.18
C GLY A 277 6.52 3.35 7.25
N ASN A 278 6.12 3.73 8.47
CA ASN A 278 7.09 3.92 9.55
C ASN A 278 7.68 2.59 10.05
N HIS A 279 6.96 1.48 9.93
CA HIS A 279 7.49 0.17 10.33
C HIS A 279 8.60 -0.32 9.41
N GLU A 280 8.74 0.24 8.20
CA GLU A 280 9.86 -0.02 7.30
C GLU A 280 11.14 0.78 7.63
N ILE A 281 11.10 1.75 8.57
CA ILE A 281 12.30 2.55 8.94
C ILE A 281 13.45 1.63 9.36
N GLU A 282 13.17 0.66 10.24
CA GLU A 282 14.08 -0.44 10.63
C GLU A 282 15.55 -0.03 10.81
N ALA A 283 15.78 1.00 11.64
CA ALA A 283 17.10 1.57 11.87
C ALA A 283 18.11 0.49 12.34
N GLN A 284 19.33 0.55 11.79
CA GLN A 284 20.40 -0.39 12.09
C GLN A 284 21.79 0.29 12.11
N ALA A 285 22.85 -0.52 12.19
CA ALA A 285 24.22 -0.06 12.10
C ALA A 285 24.43 0.92 10.93
N GLU A 286 25.37 1.84 11.10
CA GLU A 286 25.71 2.85 10.09
C GLU A 286 24.55 3.82 9.76
N ASN A 287 23.57 3.95 10.65
CA ASN A 287 22.37 4.78 10.47
C ASN A 287 21.58 4.44 9.20
N LYS A 288 21.65 3.19 8.73
CA LYS A 288 20.84 2.74 7.60
C LYS A 288 19.40 2.53 8.04
N THR A 289 18.47 2.84 7.14
CA THR A 289 17.02 2.67 7.30
C THR A 289 16.44 2.10 6.00
N PHE A 290 15.24 1.52 6.07
CA PHE A 290 14.49 1.01 4.91
C PHE A 290 15.21 -0.04 4.05
N VAL A 291 16.19 -0.73 4.62
CA VAL A 291 17.05 -1.65 3.86
C VAL A 291 16.25 -2.86 3.36
N ALA A 292 15.39 -3.44 4.19
CA ALA A 292 14.52 -4.55 3.78
C ALA A 292 13.53 -4.12 2.67
N TYR A 293 12.80 -3.03 2.91
CA TYR A 293 11.85 -2.44 1.94
C TYR A 293 12.51 -2.20 0.57
N SER A 294 13.62 -1.46 0.55
CA SER A 294 14.29 -1.06 -0.70
C SER A 294 14.95 -2.23 -1.44
N SER A 295 15.20 -3.34 -0.74
CA SER A 295 15.85 -4.53 -1.29
C SER A 295 14.86 -5.56 -1.80
N ARG A 296 13.69 -5.69 -1.17
CA ARG A 296 12.75 -6.81 -1.42
C ARG A 296 11.77 -6.55 -2.57
N PHE A 297 11.37 -5.29 -2.77
CA PHE A 297 10.41 -4.92 -3.79
C PHE A 297 11.08 -4.28 -5.00
N ALA A 298 10.47 -4.45 -6.17
CA ALA A 298 10.88 -3.73 -7.37
C ALA A 298 10.01 -2.48 -7.54
N PHE A 299 10.66 -1.36 -7.83
CA PHE A 299 9.99 -0.06 -7.98
C PHE A 299 10.29 0.52 -9.36
N PRO A 300 9.32 1.19 -10.01
CA PRO A 300 9.54 1.89 -11.27
C PRO A 300 10.25 3.24 -11.07
N SER A 301 11.23 3.32 -10.17
CA SER A 301 11.88 4.55 -9.76
C SER A 301 12.54 5.26 -10.95
N GLU A 302 13.47 4.58 -11.62
CA GLU A 302 14.16 5.16 -12.79
C GLU A 302 13.19 5.43 -13.93
N GLU A 303 12.23 4.54 -14.17
CA GLU A 303 11.24 4.68 -15.23
C GLU A 303 10.32 5.89 -15.06
N SER A 304 10.02 6.27 -13.82
CA SER A 304 9.21 7.43 -13.46
C SER A 304 10.05 8.70 -13.26
N GLY A 305 11.37 8.62 -13.50
CA GLY A 305 12.29 9.75 -13.31
C GLY A 305 12.54 10.12 -11.84
N SER A 306 12.19 9.22 -10.91
CA SER A 306 12.57 9.29 -9.50
C SER A 306 13.96 8.68 -9.29
N SER A 307 14.70 9.21 -8.33
CA SER A 307 15.99 8.65 -7.88
C SER A 307 15.85 7.83 -6.59
N SER A 308 14.62 7.44 -6.23
CA SER A 308 14.30 6.87 -4.92
C SER A 308 13.32 5.71 -5.01
N THR A 309 13.45 4.74 -4.12
CA THR A 309 12.47 3.67 -3.88
C THR A 309 11.26 4.16 -3.09
N PHE A 310 11.30 5.36 -2.52
CA PHE A 310 10.27 5.90 -1.62
C PHE A 310 9.13 6.63 -2.32
N TYR A 311 9.39 7.12 -3.54
CA TYR A 311 8.38 7.83 -4.32
C TYR A 311 8.60 7.56 -5.81
N TYR A 312 7.50 7.33 -6.51
CA TYR A 312 7.49 6.98 -7.93
C TYR A 312 6.06 7.09 -8.46
N SER A 313 5.90 7.06 -9.78
CA SER A 313 4.58 7.09 -10.43
C SER A 313 4.45 5.96 -11.45
N PHE A 314 3.22 5.63 -11.85
CA PHE A 314 2.95 4.68 -12.91
C PHE A 314 1.53 4.83 -13.46
N ASN A 315 1.30 4.33 -14.67
CA ASN A 315 -0.03 4.28 -15.27
C ASN A 315 -0.62 2.87 -15.24
N ALA A 316 -1.87 2.77 -14.81
CA ALA A 316 -2.68 1.55 -14.94
C ALA A 316 -3.97 1.89 -15.70
N GLY A 317 -3.94 1.70 -17.03
CA GLY A 317 -5.00 2.23 -17.88
C GLY A 317 -5.05 3.77 -17.84
N GLY A 318 -6.25 4.34 -17.83
CA GLY A 318 -6.51 5.78 -17.73
C GLY A 318 -6.34 6.37 -16.33
N ILE A 319 -5.54 5.75 -15.47
CA ILE A 319 -5.23 6.21 -14.11
C ILE A 319 -3.72 6.45 -14.03
N HIS A 320 -3.34 7.64 -13.60
CA HIS A 320 -1.98 7.98 -13.20
C HIS A 320 -1.89 7.90 -11.67
N PHE A 321 -1.05 7.00 -11.18
CA PHE A 321 -0.78 6.80 -9.76
C PHE A 321 0.50 7.49 -9.35
N ILE A 322 0.47 8.14 -8.19
CA ILE A 322 1.64 8.77 -7.55
C ILE A 322 1.80 8.16 -6.16
N MET A 323 2.91 7.48 -5.93
CA MET A 323 3.31 6.97 -4.62
C MET A 323 4.27 8.00 -4.01
N LEU A 324 3.93 8.55 -2.85
CA LEU A 324 4.71 9.58 -2.15
C LEU A 324 5.28 9.04 -0.84
N GLY A 325 6.54 9.36 -0.61
CA GLY A 325 7.25 8.94 0.58
C GLY A 325 7.06 9.93 1.72
N ALA A 326 6.45 9.47 2.81
CA ALA A 326 6.19 10.31 3.98
C ALA A 326 7.37 10.37 4.95
N TYR A 327 8.29 9.40 4.86
CA TYR A 327 9.48 9.27 5.72
C TYR A 327 10.78 9.62 4.97
N ILE A 328 10.66 10.51 4.00
CA ILE A 328 11.77 11.17 3.30
C ILE A 328 11.39 12.64 3.09
N SER A 329 12.40 13.52 2.93
CA SER A 329 12.19 14.95 2.76
C SER A 329 11.14 15.27 1.69
N TYR A 330 10.03 15.88 2.11
CA TYR A 330 8.90 16.31 1.29
C TYR A 330 8.80 17.85 1.17
N ASN A 331 9.78 18.58 1.69
CA ASN A 331 9.82 20.04 1.59
C ASN A 331 9.88 20.52 0.12
N LYS A 332 9.37 21.72 -0.14
CA LYS A 332 9.38 22.36 -1.48
C LYS A 332 10.74 22.45 -2.16
N SER A 333 11.82 22.48 -1.39
CA SER A 333 13.19 22.52 -1.91
C SER A 333 13.81 21.13 -2.18
N GLY A 334 13.16 20.06 -1.71
CA GLY A 334 13.66 18.69 -1.76
C GLY A 334 13.41 17.98 -3.08
N ASP A 335 14.09 16.85 -3.25
CA ASP A 335 14.07 16.10 -4.51
C ASP A 335 12.71 15.47 -4.80
N GLN A 336 12.03 14.97 -3.76
CA GLN A 336 10.67 14.42 -3.89
C GLN A 336 9.69 15.47 -4.41
N TYR A 337 9.68 16.68 -3.84
CA TYR A 337 8.76 17.73 -4.25
C TYR A 337 9.03 18.18 -5.70
N LYS A 338 10.29 18.40 -6.06
CA LYS A 338 10.69 18.76 -7.43
C LYS A 338 10.41 17.66 -8.45
N TRP A 339 10.49 16.40 -8.03
CA TRP A 339 10.06 15.27 -8.84
C TRP A 339 8.55 15.31 -9.04
N LEU A 340 7.77 15.47 -7.97
CA LEU A 340 6.32 15.53 -8.00
C LEU A 340 5.81 16.66 -8.90
N GLU A 341 6.43 17.86 -8.85
CA GLU A 341 6.10 18.97 -9.75
C GLU A 341 6.26 18.59 -11.23
N ARG A 342 7.35 17.89 -11.56
CA ARG A 342 7.64 17.46 -12.94
C ARG A 342 6.71 16.33 -13.39
N ASP A 343 6.45 15.38 -12.50
CA ASP A 343 5.56 14.24 -12.74
C ASP A 343 4.13 14.73 -13.02
N LEU A 344 3.58 15.56 -12.14
CA LEU A 344 2.26 16.18 -12.31
C LEU A 344 2.16 17.03 -13.59
N ALA A 345 3.20 17.81 -13.91
CA ALA A 345 3.26 18.60 -15.15
C ALA A 345 3.24 17.73 -16.41
N SER A 346 3.64 16.46 -16.31
CA SER A 346 3.65 15.52 -17.44
C SER A 346 2.31 14.81 -17.67
N VAL A 347 1.37 14.91 -16.73
CA VAL A 347 0.08 14.20 -16.79
C VAL A 347 -0.85 14.83 -17.82
N ASP A 348 -1.17 14.08 -18.87
CA ASP A 348 -2.26 14.43 -19.81
C ASP A 348 -3.58 13.81 -19.33
N ARG A 349 -4.49 14.65 -18.81
CA ARG A 349 -5.80 14.23 -18.29
C ARG A 349 -6.78 13.73 -19.37
N GLU A 350 -6.49 13.93 -20.65
CA GLU A 350 -7.25 13.29 -21.74
C GLU A 350 -6.82 11.84 -21.97
N VAL A 351 -5.61 11.47 -21.53
CA VAL A 351 -5.06 10.10 -21.62
C VAL A 351 -5.26 9.35 -20.31
N THR A 352 -4.93 9.97 -19.18
CA THR A 352 -5.16 9.46 -17.83
C THR A 352 -6.07 10.40 -17.04
N PRO A 353 -7.40 10.32 -17.21
CA PRO A 353 -8.34 11.22 -16.53
C PRO A 353 -8.28 11.14 -15.01
N TRP A 354 -7.97 9.97 -14.46
CA TRP A 354 -7.88 9.77 -13.02
C TRP A 354 -6.46 10.01 -12.54
N LEU A 355 -6.33 10.88 -11.54
CA LEU A 355 -5.09 11.15 -10.84
C LEU A 355 -5.25 10.71 -9.38
N VAL A 356 -4.53 9.67 -8.97
CA VAL A 356 -4.65 9.05 -7.65
C VAL A 356 -3.30 9.11 -6.95
N ALA A 357 -3.28 9.61 -5.72
CA ALA A 357 -2.07 9.64 -4.90
C ALA A 357 -2.16 8.67 -3.73
N THR A 358 -1.02 8.19 -3.26
CA THR A 358 -0.94 7.21 -2.18
C THR A 358 0.32 7.44 -1.35
N TRP A 359 0.18 7.48 -0.03
CA TRP A 359 1.26 7.57 0.93
C TRP A 359 0.78 7.07 2.29
N HIS A 360 1.68 6.78 3.21
CA HIS A 360 1.33 6.07 4.44
C HIS A 360 0.48 6.88 5.45
N PRO A 361 0.98 7.92 6.14
CA PRO A 361 0.23 8.60 7.19
C PRO A 361 -0.88 9.55 6.66
N PRO A 362 -2.12 9.46 7.16
CA PRO A 362 -3.24 10.27 6.66
C PRO A 362 -3.17 11.73 7.09
N TRP A 363 -3.61 12.64 6.21
CA TRP A 363 -3.72 14.07 6.53
C TRP A 363 -5.02 14.43 7.26
N TYR A 364 -6.08 13.65 7.06
CA TYR A 364 -7.45 13.97 7.48
C TYR A 364 -8.10 12.93 8.39
N SER A 365 -7.30 12.06 9.02
CA SER A 365 -7.82 11.13 10.03
C SER A 365 -8.38 11.88 11.24
N THR A 366 -9.51 11.40 11.76
CA THR A 366 -10.18 11.94 12.95
C THR A 366 -10.01 11.06 14.18
N TYR A 367 -9.32 9.93 14.04
CA TYR A 367 -8.90 9.12 15.16
C TYR A 367 -7.88 9.85 16.02
N LYS A 368 -7.81 9.48 17.31
CA LYS A 368 -6.82 10.00 18.25
C LYS A 368 -5.41 9.51 17.91
N SER A 369 -5.29 8.26 17.44
CA SER A 369 -4.00 7.72 16.99
C SER A 369 -3.53 8.52 15.78
N HIS A 370 -2.31 9.04 15.84
CA HIS A 370 -1.67 9.78 14.75
C HIS A 370 -2.47 11.03 14.29
N TYR A 371 -3.28 11.62 15.20
CA TYR A 371 -4.09 12.79 14.88
C TYR A 371 -3.22 13.97 14.45
N ARG A 372 -3.33 14.37 13.18
CA ARG A 372 -2.55 15.46 12.55
C ARG A 372 -1.04 15.25 12.58
N GLU A 373 -0.59 14.00 12.62
CA GLU A 373 0.84 13.65 12.67
C GLU A 373 1.59 14.09 11.42
N ALA A 374 1.02 13.87 10.24
CA ALA A 374 1.59 14.26 8.95
C ALA A 374 1.22 15.69 8.49
N GLU A 375 0.87 16.59 9.41
CA GLU A 375 0.41 17.94 9.06
C GLU A 375 1.47 18.75 8.30
N CYS A 376 2.76 18.56 8.60
CA CYS A 376 3.81 19.24 7.85
C CYS A 376 3.88 18.79 6.38
N MET A 377 3.69 17.49 6.11
CA MET A 377 3.59 16.99 4.74
C MET A 377 2.38 17.59 4.01
N ARG A 378 1.22 17.67 4.68
CA ARG A 378 0.02 18.34 4.12
C ARG A 378 0.32 19.79 3.75
N VAL A 379 0.91 20.57 4.66
CA VAL A 379 1.22 21.99 4.43
C VAL A 379 2.19 22.19 3.25
N GLU A 380 3.14 21.29 3.07
CA GLU A 380 4.09 21.37 1.95
C GLU A 380 3.43 21.01 0.62
N MET A 381 2.68 19.90 0.55
CA MET A 381 2.29 19.27 -0.72
C MET A 381 0.82 19.41 -1.14
N GLU A 382 -0.11 19.68 -0.21
CA GLU A 382 -1.55 19.65 -0.52
C GLU A 382 -1.93 20.64 -1.63
N ASP A 383 -1.35 21.84 -1.59
CA ASP A 383 -1.64 22.89 -2.57
C ASP A 383 -1.23 22.49 -4.00
N LEU A 384 -0.08 21.82 -4.14
CA LEU A 384 0.39 21.32 -5.44
C LEU A 384 -0.55 20.23 -5.98
N LEU A 385 -0.90 19.25 -5.13
CA LEU A 385 -1.81 18.16 -5.50
C LEU A 385 -3.21 18.68 -5.86
N TYR A 386 -3.73 19.65 -5.09
CA TYR A 386 -5.00 20.31 -5.37
C TYR A 386 -4.97 21.07 -6.70
N THR A 387 -3.89 21.81 -6.97
CA THR A 387 -3.70 22.58 -8.21
C THR A 387 -3.77 21.70 -9.45
N TYR A 388 -3.22 20.48 -9.39
CA TYR A 388 -3.28 19.49 -10.47
C TYR A 388 -4.55 18.61 -10.45
N GLY A 389 -5.46 18.85 -9.51
CA GLY A 389 -6.76 18.18 -9.43
C GLY A 389 -6.64 16.69 -9.17
N VAL A 390 -5.89 16.29 -8.15
CA VAL A 390 -5.88 14.92 -7.62
C VAL A 390 -7.31 14.53 -7.22
N ASP A 391 -7.76 13.36 -7.69
CA ASP A 391 -9.15 12.93 -7.52
C ASP A 391 -9.36 12.17 -6.20
N ILE A 392 -8.40 11.31 -5.84
CA ILE A 392 -8.45 10.36 -4.71
C ILE A 392 -7.07 10.26 -4.06
N VAL A 393 -7.05 10.15 -2.73
CA VAL A 393 -5.86 9.86 -1.93
C VAL A 393 -6.11 8.61 -1.08
N PHE A 394 -5.17 7.67 -1.11
CA PHE A 394 -5.16 6.51 -0.22
C PHE A 394 -4.07 6.59 0.84
N ASN A 395 -4.43 6.26 2.08
CA ASN A 395 -3.56 6.24 3.24
C ASN A 395 -3.68 4.92 4.02
N GLY A 396 -2.67 4.63 4.83
CA GLY A 396 -2.64 3.54 5.82
C GLY A 396 -2.53 4.12 7.23
N HIS A 397 -1.60 3.57 8.02
CA HIS A 397 -1.06 4.05 9.30
C HIS A 397 -2.03 4.04 10.48
N VAL A 398 -3.19 4.66 10.33
CA VAL A 398 -4.24 4.62 11.35
C VAL A 398 -4.97 3.30 11.20
N HIS A 399 -4.90 2.47 12.24
CA HIS A 399 -5.52 1.14 12.29
C HIS A 399 -7.04 1.18 12.41
N ALA A 400 -7.71 1.73 11.40
CA ALA A 400 -9.14 1.80 11.21
C ALA A 400 -9.44 2.21 9.77
N TYR A 401 -10.71 2.11 9.39
CA TYR A 401 -11.19 2.65 8.12
C TYR A 401 -11.78 4.05 8.31
N GLU A 402 -11.41 4.98 7.44
CA GLU A 402 -12.02 6.31 7.37
C GLU A 402 -12.09 6.83 5.93
N ARG A 403 -13.21 7.47 5.57
CA ARG A 403 -13.39 8.16 4.30
C ARG A 403 -13.84 9.59 4.53
N SER A 404 -13.13 10.53 3.92
CA SER A 404 -13.50 11.94 3.95
C SER A 404 -14.63 12.27 2.97
N ASN A 405 -15.33 13.36 3.23
CA ASN A 405 -15.94 14.17 2.16
C ASN A 405 -14.81 14.81 1.33
N ARG A 406 -15.13 15.37 0.16
CA ARG A 406 -14.13 16.16 -0.59
C ARG A 406 -13.67 17.35 0.25
N VAL A 407 -12.37 17.47 0.45
CA VAL A 407 -11.77 18.43 1.38
C VAL A 407 -10.48 18.99 0.80
N TYR A 408 -10.23 20.27 1.05
CA TYR A 408 -8.96 20.94 0.79
C TYR A 408 -8.69 21.93 1.92
N ASN A 409 -7.51 21.85 2.51
CA ASN A 409 -7.07 22.68 3.64
C ASN A 409 -8.12 22.76 4.77
N TYR A 410 -8.58 21.59 5.23
CA TYR A 410 -9.65 21.41 6.24
C TYR A 410 -11.00 22.07 5.92
N THR A 411 -11.20 22.51 4.67
CA THR A 411 -12.46 23.10 4.19
C THR A 411 -13.13 22.12 3.24
N LEU A 412 -14.43 21.88 3.42
CA LEU A 412 -15.22 21.12 2.46
C LEU A 412 -15.19 21.83 1.10
N ASP A 413 -14.67 21.14 0.09
CA ASP A 413 -14.44 21.71 -1.23
C ASP A 413 -14.87 20.69 -2.30
N PRO A 414 -15.81 21.00 -3.21
CA PRO A 414 -16.24 20.09 -4.26
C PRO A 414 -15.13 19.69 -5.25
N CYS A 415 -14.01 20.42 -5.28
CA CYS A 415 -12.83 20.14 -6.10
C CYS A 415 -11.70 19.48 -5.31
N GLY A 416 -11.82 19.37 -3.98
CA GLY A 416 -10.84 18.67 -3.15
C GLY A 416 -10.82 17.15 -3.43
N PRO A 417 -9.69 16.48 -3.18
CA PRO A 417 -9.61 15.02 -3.26
C PRO A 417 -10.55 14.36 -2.24
N VAL A 418 -10.91 13.10 -2.49
CA VAL A 418 -11.45 12.21 -1.45
C VAL A 418 -10.27 11.50 -0.78
N TYR A 419 -10.11 11.66 0.52
CA TYR A 419 -9.09 10.97 1.31
C TYR A 419 -9.69 9.71 1.93
N ILE A 420 -9.01 8.59 1.78
CA ILE A 420 -9.45 7.29 2.25
C ILE A 420 -8.31 6.62 3.00
N THR A 421 -8.51 6.36 4.28
CA THR A 421 -7.60 5.63 5.16
C THR A 421 -8.05 4.18 5.26
N VAL A 422 -7.16 3.27 4.89
CA VAL A 422 -7.32 1.80 4.91
C VAL A 422 -6.11 1.14 5.58
N GLY A 423 -5.71 1.67 6.74
CA GLY A 423 -4.64 1.11 7.57
C GLY A 423 -5.12 -0.04 8.46
N ASP A 424 -6.24 -0.65 8.09
CA ASP A 424 -6.95 -1.67 8.85
C ASP A 424 -6.65 -3.10 8.33
N GLY A 425 -5.43 -3.33 7.86
CA GLY A 425 -5.04 -4.58 7.20
C GLY A 425 -4.96 -5.81 8.09
N GLY A 426 -4.91 -5.65 9.42
CA GLY A 426 -4.93 -6.77 10.36
C GLY A 426 -3.66 -7.01 11.15
N ASN A 427 -2.75 -6.04 11.23
CA ASN A 427 -1.54 -6.18 12.05
C ASN A 427 -1.85 -6.39 13.54
N ARG A 428 -0.81 -6.73 14.31
CA ARG A 428 -0.90 -7.10 15.73
C ARG A 428 -1.13 -5.93 16.68
N GLU A 429 -0.87 -4.71 16.25
CA GLU A 429 -1.03 -3.55 17.11
C GLU A 429 -2.51 -3.29 17.40
N LYS A 430 -2.77 -2.31 18.27
CA LYS A 430 -4.13 -2.00 18.68
C LYS A 430 -4.87 -1.30 17.53
N MET A 431 -6.10 -1.75 17.29
CA MET A 431 -7.09 -1.03 16.49
C MET A 431 -7.29 0.40 17.02
N ALA A 432 -7.34 1.38 16.14
CA ALA A 432 -7.71 2.76 16.46
C ALA A 432 -9.22 2.83 16.72
N ILE A 433 -9.60 3.21 17.95
CA ILE A 433 -11.01 3.20 18.42
C ILE A 433 -11.43 4.58 18.93
N THR A 434 -10.49 5.28 19.56
CA THR A 434 -10.74 6.57 20.19
C THR A 434 -10.63 7.65 19.14
N HIS A 435 -11.57 8.58 19.15
CA HIS A 435 -11.59 9.73 18.24
C HIS A 435 -11.09 10.99 18.94
N ALA A 436 -10.41 11.88 18.21
CA ALA A 436 -9.86 13.11 18.77
C ALA A 436 -10.96 14.09 19.23
N ASP A 437 -12.14 14.00 18.62
CA ASP A 437 -13.32 14.83 18.91
C ASP A 437 -14.13 14.37 20.14
N GLU A 438 -13.84 13.20 20.70
CA GLU A 438 -14.52 12.73 21.90
C GLU A 438 -14.11 13.55 23.15
N PRO A 439 -15.02 13.75 24.12
CA PRO A 439 -14.73 14.51 25.33
C PRO A 439 -13.48 14.01 26.08
N GLY A 440 -12.46 14.86 26.18
CA GLY A 440 -11.20 14.58 26.88
C GLY A 440 -10.15 13.81 26.05
N ASN A 441 -10.41 13.55 24.76
CA ASN A 441 -9.52 12.77 23.91
C ASN A 441 -8.67 13.59 22.94
N CYS A 442 -8.95 14.89 22.79
CA CYS A 442 -8.12 15.79 22.00
C CYS A 442 -6.67 15.79 22.55
N PRO A 443 -5.67 15.41 21.75
CA PRO A 443 -4.29 15.35 22.21
C PRO A 443 -3.70 16.75 22.37
N GLU A 444 -2.64 16.85 23.19
CA GLU A 444 -1.85 18.08 23.27
C GLU A 444 -1.13 18.31 21.94
N PRO A 445 -1.22 19.50 21.32
CA PRO A 445 -0.66 19.73 19.98
C PRO A 445 0.82 19.32 19.88
N SER A 446 1.62 19.62 20.90
CA SER A 446 3.07 19.32 20.90
C SER A 446 3.42 17.83 20.90
N THR A 447 2.46 16.93 21.14
CA THR A 447 2.69 15.48 21.14
C THR A 447 2.21 14.79 19.87
N THR A 448 1.76 15.56 18.87
CA THR A 448 1.21 15.02 17.62
C THR A 448 2.19 14.86 16.46
N PRO A 449 3.24 15.68 16.28
CA PRO A 449 4.11 15.52 15.11
C PRO A 449 4.85 14.19 15.10
N ASP A 450 5.14 13.70 13.90
CA ASP A 450 6.05 12.56 13.71
C ASP A 450 7.47 12.90 14.18
N ASP A 451 8.02 12.06 15.05
CA ASP A 451 9.35 12.26 15.62
C ASP A 451 10.48 12.01 14.60
N PHE A 452 10.24 11.16 13.59
CA PHE A 452 11.26 10.80 12.60
C PHE A 452 11.52 11.95 11.62
N MET A 453 10.46 12.56 11.09
CA MET A 453 10.52 13.71 10.18
C MET A 453 10.66 15.04 10.92
N GLY A 454 10.09 15.13 12.12
CA GLY A 454 10.10 16.32 12.95
C GLY A 454 9.32 17.50 12.36
N GLY A 455 9.49 18.66 12.99
CA GLY A 455 8.74 19.88 12.64
C GLY A 455 7.39 19.97 13.36
N PHE A 456 6.79 21.17 13.35
CA PHE A 456 5.46 21.39 13.93
C PHE A 456 4.66 22.32 13.05
N CYS A 457 3.59 21.79 12.46
CA CYS A 457 2.73 22.53 11.52
C CYS A 457 1.25 22.52 11.95
N ALA A 458 0.91 21.79 13.02
CA ALA A 458 -0.46 21.58 13.48
C ALA A 458 -0.92 22.67 14.46
N PHE A 459 -1.20 23.86 13.93
CA PHE A 459 -1.79 24.95 14.71
C PHE A 459 -3.31 24.75 14.93
N ASN A 460 -3.86 25.39 15.95
CA ASN A 460 -5.31 25.42 16.17
C ASN A 460 -6.03 25.96 14.94
N PHE A 461 -7.25 25.45 14.69
CA PHE A 461 -8.09 25.96 13.62
C PHE A 461 -8.36 27.45 13.84
N THR A 462 -8.29 28.24 12.78
CA THR A 462 -8.53 29.70 12.83
C THR A 462 -9.92 30.07 12.32
N SER A 463 -10.66 29.12 11.77
CA SER A 463 -12.02 29.29 11.23
C SER A 463 -12.84 28.01 11.35
N GLY A 464 -14.11 28.07 10.99
CA GLY A 464 -15.03 26.91 11.05
C GLY A 464 -15.50 26.56 12.47
N PRO A 465 -16.21 25.43 12.64
CA PRO A 465 -16.81 25.02 13.91
C PRO A 465 -15.82 24.80 15.07
N ALA A 466 -14.56 24.48 14.75
CA ALA A 466 -13.50 24.29 15.74
C ALA A 466 -12.56 25.50 15.91
N ALA A 467 -12.96 26.70 15.45
CA ALA A 467 -12.13 27.89 15.56
C ALA A 467 -11.63 28.14 17.00
N GLY A 468 -10.32 28.35 17.13
CA GLY A 468 -9.61 28.51 18.40
C GLY A 468 -9.23 27.20 19.10
N LYS A 469 -9.67 26.04 18.61
CA LYS A 469 -9.41 24.72 19.20
C LYS A 469 -8.50 23.88 18.30
N PHE A 470 -7.86 22.87 18.89
CA PHE A 470 -7.04 21.89 18.17
C PHE A 470 -7.87 20.73 17.58
N CYS A 471 -8.98 20.39 18.23
CA CYS A 471 -9.92 19.38 17.79
C CYS A 471 -11.35 19.94 17.77
N TRP A 472 -12.20 19.27 17.00
CA TRP A 472 -13.64 19.45 17.08
C TRP A 472 -14.17 18.80 18.37
N ASP A 473 -15.43 19.02 18.72
CA ASP A 473 -16.13 18.37 19.84
C ASP A 473 -17.24 17.41 19.37
N GLN A 474 -17.23 17.11 18.08
CA GLN A 474 -18.04 16.14 17.37
C GLN A 474 -17.28 15.66 16.13
N GLN A 475 -17.72 14.58 15.48
CA GLN A 475 -17.11 14.11 14.24
C GLN A 475 -17.05 15.28 13.22
N PRO A 476 -15.85 15.65 12.74
CA PRO A 476 -15.70 16.77 11.82
C PRO A 476 -16.50 16.58 10.53
N ASP A 477 -17.06 17.67 9.99
CA ASP A 477 -17.89 17.61 8.78
C ASP A 477 -17.13 17.09 7.54
N TYR A 478 -15.79 17.16 7.55
CA TYR A 478 -14.96 16.58 6.51
C TYR A 478 -14.82 15.05 6.59
N SER A 479 -15.14 14.41 7.73
CA SER A 479 -15.15 12.95 7.88
C SER A 479 -16.54 12.42 7.51
N ALA A 480 -16.67 11.76 6.36
CA ALA A 480 -17.96 11.25 5.91
C ALA A 480 -18.33 9.93 6.60
N PHE A 481 -17.36 9.04 6.77
CA PHE A 481 -17.55 7.71 7.37
C PHE A 481 -16.29 7.29 8.11
N ARG A 482 -16.43 6.71 9.31
CA ARG A 482 -15.33 6.07 10.05
C ARG A 482 -15.80 4.82 10.79
N GLU A 483 -15.00 3.76 10.75
CA GLU A 483 -15.27 2.48 11.40
C GLU A 483 -14.00 1.77 11.85
N SER A 484 -14.01 1.28 13.09
CA SER A 484 -12.91 0.50 13.69
C SER A 484 -13.11 -1.01 13.45
N SER A 485 -12.89 -1.45 12.22
CA SER A 485 -12.92 -2.84 11.78
C SER A 485 -11.70 -3.13 10.90
N PHE A 486 -11.26 -4.38 10.81
CA PHE A 486 -10.25 -4.77 9.81
C PHE A 486 -10.91 -5.00 8.44
N GLY A 487 -10.17 -4.78 7.37
CA GLY A 487 -10.72 -4.86 6.03
C GLY A 487 -9.75 -4.49 4.91
N HIS A 488 -10.31 -4.37 3.71
CA HIS A 488 -9.62 -3.90 2.53
C HIS A 488 -10.56 -3.11 1.62
N GLY A 489 -9.97 -2.31 0.73
CA GLY A 489 -10.69 -1.53 -0.26
C GLY A 489 -10.61 -2.08 -1.67
N ILE A 490 -11.63 -1.81 -2.48
CA ILE A 490 -11.66 -2.07 -3.92
C ILE A 490 -12.07 -0.78 -4.65
N LEU A 491 -11.22 -0.37 -5.59
CA LEU A 491 -11.49 0.70 -6.54
C LEU A 491 -11.83 0.12 -7.91
N GLU A 492 -13.01 0.48 -8.44
CA GLU A 492 -13.49 0.11 -9.76
C GLU A 492 -13.76 1.36 -10.60
N VAL A 493 -12.76 1.78 -11.38
CA VAL A 493 -12.93 2.91 -12.31
C VAL A 493 -13.78 2.49 -13.50
N LYS A 494 -14.94 3.13 -13.67
CA LYS A 494 -15.93 2.76 -14.70
C LYS A 494 -15.69 3.51 -16.00
N ASN A 495 -15.30 4.78 -15.92
CA ASN A 495 -14.99 5.65 -17.04
C ASN A 495 -14.22 6.90 -16.55
N GLU A 496 -13.96 7.86 -17.44
CA GLU A 496 -13.24 9.12 -17.15
C GLU A 496 -13.85 10.04 -16.08
N THR A 497 -15.07 9.76 -15.60
CA THR A 497 -15.76 10.58 -14.58
C THR A 497 -16.23 9.80 -13.37
N HIS A 498 -16.50 8.49 -13.48
CA HIS A 498 -17.07 7.68 -12.39
C HIS A 498 -16.11 6.55 -11.97
N ALA A 499 -15.84 6.47 -10.67
CA ALA A 499 -15.21 5.32 -10.03
C ALA A 499 -16.06 4.88 -8.84
N LEU A 500 -16.24 3.57 -8.67
CA LEU A 500 -16.86 3.02 -7.47
C LEU A 500 -15.75 2.66 -6.48
N TRP A 501 -15.85 3.19 -5.27
CA TRP A 501 -15.10 2.73 -4.12
C TRP A 501 -16.00 1.84 -3.26
N SER A 502 -15.50 0.67 -2.86
CA SER A 502 -16.11 -0.16 -1.82
C SER A 502 -15.07 -0.61 -0.82
N TRP A 503 -15.39 -0.53 0.47
CA TRP A 503 -14.59 -1.09 1.55
C TRP A 503 -15.32 -2.29 2.15
N HIS A 504 -14.57 -3.36 2.39
CA HIS A 504 -15.08 -4.66 2.82
C HIS A 504 -14.48 -5.02 4.17
N ARG A 505 -15.36 -5.30 5.12
CA ARG A 505 -15.00 -5.70 6.48
C ARG A 505 -14.67 -7.18 6.53
N ASN A 506 -13.68 -7.56 7.31
CA ASN A 506 -13.29 -8.97 7.46
C ASN A 506 -14.36 -9.83 8.12
N GLN A 507 -15.24 -9.25 8.94
CA GLN A 507 -16.30 -9.98 9.62
C GLN A 507 -17.56 -10.20 8.77
N ASP A 508 -17.68 -9.50 7.64
CA ASP A 508 -18.82 -9.67 6.74
C ASP A 508 -18.58 -10.80 5.74
N MET A 509 -19.63 -11.21 5.01
CA MET A 509 -19.45 -12.07 3.84
C MET A 509 -18.71 -11.33 2.73
N TYR A 510 -17.93 -12.07 1.92
CA TYR A 510 -17.01 -11.54 0.91
C TYR A 510 -17.59 -10.54 -0.11
N ASP A 511 -18.90 -10.57 -0.37
CA ASP A 511 -19.61 -9.74 -1.36
C ASP A 511 -20.35 -8.53 -0.79
N ILE A 512 -20.26 -8.32 0.53
CA ILE A 512 -20.90 -7.21 1.24
C ILE A 512 -19.88 -6.09 1.44
N ALA A 513 -20.26 -4.87 1.06
CA ALA A 513 -19.47 -3.66 1.32
C ALA A 513 -19.96 -3.02 2.62
N GLY A 514 -19.03 -2.76 3.55
CA GLY A 514 -19.29 -1.98 4.76
C GLY A 514 -19.51 -0.50 4.46
N ASP A 515 -18.82 0.01 3.45
CA ASP A 515 -19.01 1.35 2.90
C ASP A 515 -18.84 1.32 1.38
N ALA A 516 -19.63 2.12 0.66
CA ALA A 516 -19.55 2.22 -0.79
C ALA A 516 -19.96 3.61 -1.28
N ILE A 517 -19.22 4.14 -2.25
CA ILE A 517 -19.49 5.45 -2.86
C ILE A 517 -19.03 5.50 -4.31
N TYR A 518 -19.84 6.14 -5.16
CA TYR A 518 -19.37 6.60 -6.46
C TYR A 518 -18.60 7.93 -6.31
N ILE A 519 -17.30 7.86 -6.50
CA ILE A 519 -16.46 9.04 -6.66
C ILE A 519 -16.67 9.55 -8.08
N VAL A 520 -17.11 10.81 -8.19
CA VAL A 520 -17.44 11.46 -9.45
C VAL A 520 -16.58 12.70 -9.55
N ARG A 521 -15.67 12.71 -10.53
CA ARG A 521 -14.83 13.87 -10.83
C ARG A 521 -15.54 14.80 -11.80
N GLN A 522 -15.30 16.11 -11.67
CA GLN A 522 -15.97 17.15 -12.44
C GLN A 522 -14.95 18.04 -13.18
N PRO A 523 -14.27 17.55 -14.24
CA PRO A 523 -13.19 18.28 -14.92
C PRO A 523 -13.60 19.66 -15.42
N ASP A 524 -14.85 19.85 -15.84
CA ASP A 524 -15.35 21.15 -16.31
C ASP A 524 -15.52 22.17 -15.17
N LYS A 525 -15.77 21.70 -13.95
CA LYS A 525 -15.97 22.54 -12.75
C LYS A 525 -14.67 22.75 -11.98
N CYS A 526 -13.80 21.74 -11.98
CA CYS A 526 -12.55 21.68 -11.26
C CYS A 526 -11.41 21.37 -12.25
N PRO A 527 -11.15 22.25 -13.25
CA PRO A 527 -10.08 22.00 -14.19
C PRO A 527 -8.73 22.10 -13.48
N PRO A 528 -7.77 21.22 -13.77
CA PRO A 528 -6.41 21.40 -13.28
C PRO A 528 -5.88 22.73 -13.80
N VAL A 529 -5.16 23.47 -12.94
CA VAL A 529 -4.55 24.74 -13.36
C VAL A 529 -3.45 24.41 -14.35
N LYS A 530 -3.58 24.88 -15.59
CA LYS A 530 -2.48 24.82 -16.55
C LYS A 530 -1.40 25.79 -16.08
N THR A 531 -0.33 25.27 -15.52
CA THR A 531 0.89 26.05 -15.28
C THR A 531 1.46 26.41 -16.65
N GLU A 532 1.57 27.71 -16.94
CA GLU A 532 2.31 28.17 -18.11
C GLU A 532 3.79 27.79 -17.87
N GLY A 533 4.31 26.91 -18.73
CA GLY A 533 5.66 26.33 -18.60
C GLY A 533 6.80 27.30 -18.89
#